data_AF-A0A931ZVH9-F1
#
_entry.id   AF-A0A931ZVH9-F1
#
_cell.length_a   1.000
_cell.length_b   1.000
_cell.length_c   1.000
_cell.angle_alpha   90.00
_cell.angle_beta   90.00
_cell.angle_gamma   90.00
#
_symmetry.space_group_name_H-M   'P 1'
#
loop_
_entity.id
_entity.type
_entity.pdbx_description
1 polymer ?
#
loop_
_entity_poly.entity_id
_entity_poly.type
_entity_poly.pdbx_seq_one_letter_code
_entity_poly.pdbx_strand_id
1 'polypeptide(L)' 'MRIFLQNAINLGLRVVTCPTIEASVGDELEVDAEEVVNRQTGKRYPTVPLPASRQAIIDAGGLIPYTRQRLVAAK' A
#
# COMPACT_ATOMS: atom_id res chain seq x y z
N MET A 1 -0.66 -6.39 14.89
CA MET A 1 -0.56 -5.70 13.58
C MET A 1 0.23 -6.44 12.47
N ARG A 2 0.96 -7.52 12.73
CA ARG A 2 1.67 -8.26 11.65
C ARG A 2 0.74 -9.08 10.74
N ILE A 3 -0.26 -9.75 11.30
CA ILE A 3 -1.20 -10.61 10.55
C ILE A 3 -2.07 -9.80 9.58
N PHE A 4 -2.55 -8.62 9.99
CA PHE A 4 -3.37 -7.75 9.14
C PHE A 4 -2.63 -7.29 7.88
N LEU A 5 -1.37 -6.83 8.04
CA LEU A 5 -0.54 -6.41 6.92
C LEU A 5 -0.30 -7.58 5.95
N GLN A 6 -0.10 -8.78 6.48
CA GLN A 6 0.14 -9.97 5.68
C GLN A 6 -1.11 -10.39 4.90
N ASN A 7 -2.29 -10.35 5.53
CA ASN A 7 -3.56 -10.63 4.87
C ASN A 7 -3.86 -9.61 3.78
N ALA A 8 -3.64 -8.32 4.04
CA ALA A 8 -3.85 -7.26 3.06
C ALA A 8 -2.94 -7.41 1.84
N ILE A 9 -1.65 -7.69 2.04
CA ILE A 9 -0.71 -7.98 0.95
C ILE A 9 -1.14 -9.23 0.17
N ASN A 10 -1.56 -10.29 0.86
CA ASN A 10 -2.00 -11.54 0.22
C ASN A 10 -3.23 -11.32 -0.68
N LEU A 11 -4.15 -10.44 -0.26
CA LEU A 11 -5.36 -10.05 -0.98
C LEU A 11 -5.11 -9.00 -2.08
N GLY A 12 -3.88 -8.47 -2.21
CA GLY A 12 -3.58 -7.39 -3.16
C GLY A 12 -4.09 -6.02 -2.73
N LEU A 13 -4.43 -5.85 -1.45
CA LEU A 13 -4.83 -4.55 -0.91
C LEU A 13 -3.61 -3.66 -0.71
N ARG A 14 -3.70 -2.42 -1.22
CA ARG A 14 -2.69 -1.39 -1.02
C ARG A 14 -2.78 -0.85 0.40
N VAL A 15 -1.82 -1.20 1.24
CA VAL A 15 -1.70 -0.69 2.61
C VAL A 15 -0.62 0.37 2.66
N VAL A 16 -0.95 1.53 3.22
CA VAL A 16 -0.03 2.66 3.38
C VAL A 16 0.09 2.96 4.88
N THR A 17 1.31 3.18 5.35
CA THR A 17 1.55 3.50 6.76
C THR A 17 1.97 4.97 6.87
N CYS A 18 1.12 5.79 7.49
CA CYS A 18 1.41 7.19 7.81
C CYS A 18 1.22 7.43 9.31
N PRO A 19 2.30 7.50 10.10
CA PRO A 19 2.19 7.70 11.55
C PRO A 19 1.77 9.13 11.94
N THR A 20 1.98 10.10 11.06
CA THR A 20 1.72 11.54 11.30
C THR A 20 0.44 12.04 10.65
N ILE A 21 -0.39 11.14 10.10
CA ILE A 21 -1.60 11.54 9.38
C ILE A 21 -2.61 12.18 10.34
N GLU A 22 -2.98 13.42 10.06
CA GLU A 22 -4.13 14.07 10.69
C GLU A 22 -5.24 14.19 9.63
N ALA A 23 -6.29 13.39 9.81
CA ALA A 23 -7.47 13.38 8.97
C ALA A 23 -8.72 13.22 9.82
N SER A 24 -9.78 13.92 9.45
CA SER A 24 -11.10 13.81 10.07
C SER A 24 -12.04 12.95 9.24
N VAL A 25 -13.09 12.44 9.87
CA VAL A 25 -14.15 11.71 9.17
C VAL A 25 -14.85 12.67 8.21
N GLY A 26 -14.76 12.39 6.91
CA GLY A 26 -15.28 13.25 5.84
C GLY A 26 -14.23 14.02 5.04
N ASP A 27 -12.95 13.93 5.42
CA ASP A 27 -11.86 14.53 4.64
C ASP A 27 -11.56 13.72 3.37
N GLU A 28 -11.35 14.43 2.26
CA GLU A 28 -10.80 13.84 1.04
C GLU A 28 -9.28 13.69 1.15
N LEU A 29 -8.82 12.44 1.11
CA LEU A 29 -7.40 12.08 1.12
C LEU A 29 -7.01 11.50 -0.23
N GLU A 30 -5.93 12.04 -0.78
CA GLU A 30 -5.27 11.54 -1.98
C GLU A 30 -4.04 10.73 -1.55
N VAL A 31 -3.94 9.49 -2.05
CA VAL A 31 -2.91 8.53 -1.63
C VAL A 31 -1.94 8.28 -2.77
N ASP A 32 -0.83 9.01 -2.77
CA ASP A 32 0.27 8.84 -3.71
C ASP A 32 1.20 7.71 -3.29
N ALA A 33 2.18 7.39 -4.15
CA ALA A 33 3.14 6.32 -3.91
C ALA A 33 4.05 6.60 -2.70
N GLU A 34 4.34 7.86 -2.42
CA GLU A 34 5.31 8.30 -1.42
C GLU A 34 4.70 9.19 -0.32
N GLU A 35 3.60 9.88 -0.61
CA GLU A 35 2.93 10.79 0.33
C GLU A 35 1.41 10.63 0.31
N VAL A 36 0.76 11.04 1.39
CA VAL A 36 -0.70 11.18 1.46
C VAL A 36 -1.00 12.66 1.56
N VAL A 37 -1.80 13.18 0.63
CA VAL A 37 -2.19 14.58 0.56
C VAL A 37 -3.63 14.71 1.03
N ASN A 38 -3.86 15.50 2.07
CA ASN A 38 -5.22 15.85 2.48
C ASN A 38 -5.70 17.05 1.65
N ARG A 39 -6.71 16.85 0.79
CA ARG A 39 -7.25 17.90 -0.08
C ARG A 39 -8.03 18.97 0.68
N GLN A 40 -8.57 18.63 1.85
CA GLN A 40 -9.31 19.53 2.71
C GLN A 40 -8.39 20.59 3.36
N THR A 41 -7.21 20.15 3.82
CA THR A 41 -6.26 20.98 4.59
C THR A 41 -5.02 21.40 3.79
N GLY A 42 -4.79 20.79 2.62
CA GLY A 42 -3.58 20.96 1.82
C GLY A 42 -2.30 20.37 2.47
N LYS A 43 -2.44 19.69 3.60
CA LYS A 43 -1.31 19.07 4.31
C LYS A 43 -0.86 17.81 3.58
N ARG A 44 0.47 17.62 3.52
CA ARG A 44 1.11 16.43 2.96
C ARG A 44 1.78 15.65 4.06
N TYR A 45 1.54 14.35 4.07
CA TYR A 45 2.07 13.43 5.07
C TYR A 45 2.95 12.41 4.39
N PRO A 46 4.24 12.31 4.76
CA PRO A 46 5.10 11.29 4.20
C PRO A 46 4.60 9.90 4.61
N THR A 47 4.60 8.99 3.65
CA THR A 47 4.30 7.57 3.90
C THR A 47 5.59 6.83 4.22
N VAL A 48 5.49 5.78 5.04
CA VAL A 48 6.60 4.85 5.22
C VAL A 48 6.57 3.86 4.06
N PRO A 49 7.58 3.85 3.16
CA PRO A 49 7.58 2.94 2.03
C PRO A 49 7.66 1.49 2.50
N LEU A 50 6.91 0.62 1.83
CA LEU A 50 6.99 -0.82 2.05
C LEU A 50 8.29 -1.35 1.43
N PRO A 51 8.86 -2.44 1.98
CA PRO A 51 9.96 -3.15 1.32
C PRO A 51 9.59 -3.50 -0.12
N ALA A 52 10.52 -3.31 -1.07
CA ALA A 52 10.28 -3.52 -2.50
C ALA A 52 9.67 -4.90 -2.85
N SER A 53 10.01 -5.94 -2.09
CA SER A 53 9.45 -7.29 -2.24
C SER A 53 7.93 -7.35 -1.99
N ARG A 54 7.42 -6.52 -1.07
CA ARG A 54 5.98 -6.43 -0.76
C ARG A 54 5.27 -5.49 -1.72
N GLN A 55 5.93 -4.41 -2.14
CA GLN A 55 5.41 -3.51 -3.18
C GLN A 55 5.12 -4.28 -4.48
N ALA A 56 6.05 -5.13 -4.92
CA ALA A 56 5.90 -5.95 -6.11
C ALA A 56 4.73 -6.95 -6.02
N ILE A 57 4.43 -7.46 -4.82
CA ILE A 57 3.29 -8.36 -4.60
C ILE A 57 1.97 -7.60 -4.71
N ILE A 58 1.88 -6.40 -4.11
CA ILE A 58 0.69 -5.55 -4.20
C ILE A 58 0.46 -5.10 -5.65
N ASP A 59 1.52 -4.68 -6.35
CA ASP A 59 1.47 -4.24 -7.74
C ASP A 59 1.05 -5.36 -8.70
N ALA A 60 1.47 -6.59 -8.41
CA ALA A 60 1.00 -7.77 -9.14
C ALA A 60 -0.47 -8.16 -8.84
N GLY A 61 -1.17 -7.44 -7.95
CA GLY A 61 -2.55 -7.73 -7.57
C GLY A 61 -2.69 -8.79 -6.48
N GLY A 62 -1.62 -9.04 -5.70
CA GLY A 62 -1.61 -9.97 -4.58
C GLY A 62 -0.57 -11.10 -4.71
N LEU A 63 -0.47 -11.91 -3.66
CA LEU A 63 0.57 -12.96 -3.57
C LEU A 63 0.35 -14.07 -4.60
N ILE A 64 -0.91 -14.43 -4.87
CA ILE A 64 -1.28 -15.47 -5.84
C ILE A 64 -0.85 -15.10 -7.27
N PRO A 65 -1.23 -13.93 -7.83
CA PRO A 65 -0.78 -13.54 -9.17
C PRO A 65 0.74 -13.32 -9.25
N TYR A 66 1.38 -12.73 -8.23
CA TYR A 66 2.84 -12.60 -8.17
C TYR A 66 3.57 -13.95 -8.26
N THR A 67 3.11 -14.93 -7.48
CA THR A 67 3.72 -16.29 -7.47
C THR A 67 3.46 -17.00 -8.80
N ARG A 68 2.27 -16.83 -9.40
CA ARG A 68 1.94 -17.39 -10.70
C ARG A 68 2.81 -16.80 -11.82
N GLN A 69 3.06 -15.49 -11.83
CA GLN A 69 3.96 -14.86 -12.80
C GLN A 69 5.39 -15.41 -12.68
N ARG A 70 5.91 -15.55 -11.45
CA ARG A 70 7.23 -16.16 -11.21
C ARG A 70 7.30 -17.62 -11.66
N LEU A 71 6.24 -18.41 -11.46
CA LEU A 71 6.19 -19.80 -11.88
C LEU A 71 6.09 -19.95 -13.42
N VAL A 72 5.42 -19.01 -14.09
CA VAL A 72 5.33 -19.00 -15.56
C VAL A 72 6.62 -18.50 -16.20
N ALA A 73 7.30 -17.52 -15.59
CA ALA A 73 8.59 -17.01 -16.07
C ALA A 73 9.78 -17.97 -15.83
N ALA A 74 9.63 -18.93 -14.90
CA ALA A 74 10.65 -19.94 -14.60
C ALA A 74 10.53 -21.21 -15.47
N LYS A 75 9.76 -21.16 -16.56
CA LYS A 75 9.54 -22.25 -17.51
C LYS A 75 10.05 -21.85 -18.89
#